data_AF-A0A2T0WCP1-F1
#
_entry.id   AF-A0A2T0WCP1-F1
#
_cell.length_a   1.000
_cell.length_b   1.000
_cell.length_c   1.000
_cell.angle_alpha   90.00
_cell.angle_beta   90.00
_cell.angle_gamma   90.00
#
_symmetry.space_group_name_H-M   'P 1'
#
loop_
_entity.id
_entity.type
_entity.pdbx_description
1 polymer ?
#
loop_
_entity_poly.entity_id
_entity_poly.type
_entity_poly.pdbx_seq_one_letter_code
_entity_poly.pdbx_strand_id
1 'polypeptide(L)'
;MRKSDLILYFANQISKRIVKTSIRQFQSWHITLSGNDSRLKNTWDEICVQIQGEYSFNWNDYVNAIETHLMEEVRRLNEYEKFSLWLQTDQGLYYDEEENETPEIYDEDIMYYLKSEIFKKAGNWSNERIRKYLG
;
A
#
# COMPACT_ATOMS: atom_id res chain seq x y z
N MET A 1 -23.05 3.45 -17.10
CA MET A 1 -22.21 3.03 -15.97
C MET A 1 -23.09 2.23 -15.05
N ARG A 2 -22.80 0.93 -14.83
CA ARG A 2 -23.56 0.12 -13.86
C ARG A 2 -23.17 0.57 -12.45
N LYS A 3 -24.03 0.36 -11.45
CA LYS A 3 -23.75 0.75 -10.05
C LYS A 3 -22.42 0.17 -9.54
N SER A 4 -22.12 -1.08 -9.91
CA SER A 4 -20.84 -1.75 -9.62
C SER A 4 -19.64 -1.02 -10.22
N ASP A 5 -19.70 -0.58 -11.49
CA ASP A 5 -18.60 0.16 -12.15
C ASP A 5 -18.25 1.46 -11.41
N LEU A 6 -19.25 2.13 -10.83
CA LEU A 6 -19.07 3.36 -10.06
C LEU A 6 -18.39 3.09 -8.72
N ILE A 7 -18.79 2.03 -8.01
CA ILE A 7 -18.18 1.63 -6.73
C ILE A 7 -16.71 1.27 -6.95
N LEU A 8 -16.40 0.48 -7.99
CA LEU A 8 -15.03 0.12 -8.35
C LEU A 8 -14.19 1.36 -8.70
N TYR A 9 -14.78 2.32 -9.41
CA TYR A 9 -14.11 3.58 -9.71
C TYR A 9 -13.78 4.37 -8.43
N PHE A 10 -14.74 4.51 -7.51
CA PHE A 10 -14.52 5.20 -6.23
C PHE A 10 -13.46 4.50 -5.38
N ALA A 11 -13.54 3.17 -5.25
CA ALA A 11 -12.55 2.37 -4.55
C ALA A 11 -11.14 2.62 -5.10
N ASN A 12 -10.98 2.64 -6.43
CA ASN A 12 -9.71 2.93 -7.08
C ASN A 12 -9.21 4.35 -6.77
N GLN A 13 -10.09 5.36 -6.73
CA GLN A 13 -9.68 6.73 -6.36
C GLN A 13 -9.21 6.80 -4.90
N ILE A 14 -9.92 6.13 -3.99
CA ILE A 14 -9.55 6.07 -2.57
C ILE A 14 -8.20 5.37 -2.41
N SER A 15 -8.03 4.20 -3.01
CA SER A 15 -6.79 3.43 -3.01
C SER A 15 -5.62 4.26 -3.53
N LYS A 16 -5.77 4.89 -4.71
CA LYS A 16 -4.75 5.79 -5.29
C LYS A 16 -4.40 6.96 -4.38
N ARG A 17 -5.39 7.56 -3.71
CA ARG A 17 -5.17 8.65 -2.76
C ARG A 17 -4.31 8.16 -1.60
N ILE A 18 -4.71 7.07 -0.93
CA ILE A 18 -4.01 6.52 0.23
C ILE A 18 -2.58 6.11 -0.16
N VAL A 19 -2.40 5.33 -1.21
CA VAL A 19 -1.08 4.91 -1.69
C VAL A 19 -0.18 6.12 -1.97
N LYS A 20 -0.72 7.16 -2.62
CA LYS A 20 0.04 8.39 -2.92
C LYS A 20 0.42 9.16 -1.64
N THR A 21 -0.46 9.26 -0.66
CA THR A 21 -0.17 9.94 0.61
C THR A 21 0.82 9.13 1.45
N SER A 22 0.70 7.81 1.50
CA SER A 22 1.65 6.92 2.17
C SER A 22 3.05 7.00 1.56
N ILE A 23 3.17 7.01 0.24
CA ILE A 23 4.47 7.21 -0.44
C ILE A 23 5.10 8.54 -0.02
N ARG A 24 4.32 9.64 0.01
CA ARG A 24 4.81 10.94 0.47
C ARG A 24 5.23 10.93 1.93
N GLN A 25 4.49 10.20 2.78
CA GLN A 25 4.82 10.02 4.19
C GLN A 25 6.18 9.31 4.32
N PHE A 26 6.38 8.18 3.63
CA PHE A 26 7.65 7.45 3.65
C PHE A 26 8.81 8.22 3.01
N GLN A 27 8.52 9.12 2.06
CA GLN A 27 9.52 10.03 1.51
C GLN A 27 9.96 11.12 2.51
N SER A 28 9.12 11.46 3.47
CA SER A 28 9.43 12.42 4.54
C SER A 28 10.19 11.79 5.71
N TRP A 29 10.20 10.47 5.81
CA TRP A 29 10.95 9.74 6.83
C TRP A 29 12.39 9.52 6.39
N HIS A 30 13.32 10.21 7.07
CA HIS A 30 14.76 10.08 6.83
C HIS A 30 15.40 8.96 7.67
N ILE A 31 14.63 7.91 7.95
CA ILE A 31 15.09 6.74 8.70
C ILE A 31 15.47 5.66 7.68
N THR A 32 16.76 5.37 7.59
CA THR A 32 17.38 4.43 6.65
C THR A 32 18.23 3.42 7.40
N LEU A 33 18.15 2.15 7.03
CA LEU A 33 18.88 1.05 7.67
C LEU A 33 20.00 0.46 6.79
N SER A 34 20.16 0.93 5.55
CA SER A 34 21.24 0.52 4.63
C SER A 34 22.61 1.16 4.93
N GLY A 35 22.69 2.02 5.96
CA GLY A 35 23.90 2.74 6.33
C GLY A 35 24.15 4.01 5.50
N ASN A 36 25.03 4.89 5.98
CA ASN A 36 25.24 6.23 5.40
C ASN A 36 25.84 6.22 3.98
N ASP A 37 26.47 5.12 3.57
CA ASP A 37 27.14 4.99 2.28
C ASP A 37 26.19 4.61 1.13
N SER A 38 24.94 4.22 1.43
CA SER A 38 23.96 3.74 0.44
C SER A 38 23.46 4.82 -0.52
N ARG A 39 23.61 6.10 -0.16
CA ARG A 39 23.05 7.26 -0.86
C ARG A 39 21.51 7.30 -0.94
N LEU A 40 20.81 6.35 -0.33
CA LEU A 40 19.35 6.36 -0.18
C LEU A 40 18.97 7.44 0.83
N LYS A 41 17.92 8.23 0.54
CA LYS A 41 17.63 9.44 1.33
C LYS A 41 16.52 9.29 2.34
N ASN A 42 15.64 8.31 2.14
CA ASN A 42 14.43 8.14 2.94
C ASN A 42 13.95 6.70 2.91
N THR A 43 13.00 6.41 3.78
CA THR A 43 12.38 5.10 3.91
C THR A 43 11.75 4.63 2.60
N TRP A 44 11.23 5.53 1.76
CA TRP A 44 10.69 5.14 0.44
C TRP A 44 11.76 4.62 -0.53
N ASP A 45 12.92 5.28 -0.62
CA ASP A 45 14.04 4.83 -1.46
C ASP A 45 14.50 3.43 -1.01
N GLU A 46 14.57 3.17 0.30
CA GLU A 46 14.86 1.86 0.90
C GLU A 46 13.83 0.82 0.48
N ILE A 47 12.53 1.07 0.71
CA ILE A 47 11.45 0.16 0.32
C ILE A 47 11.55 -0.20 -1.17
N CYS A 48 11.82 0.79 -2.04
CA CYS A 48 11.94 0.57 -3.49
C CYS A 48 13.09 -0.36 -3.85
N VAL A 49 14.28 -0.10 -3.29
CA VAL A 49 15.47 -0.94 -3.51
C VAL A 49 15.25 -2.36 -3.02
N GLN A 50 14.67 -2.54 -1.83
CA GLN A 50 14.41 -3.83 -1.23
C GLN A 50 13.43 -4.67 -2.06
N ILE A 51 12.38 -4.03 -2.60
CA ILE A 51 11.39 -4.69 -3.48
C ILE A 51 11.95 -5.01 -4.88
N GLN A 52 12.82 -4.16 -5.43
CA GLN A 52 13.35 -4.33 -6.80
C GLN A 52 14.57 -5.24 -6.88
N GLY A 53 15.34 -5.35 -5.80
CA GLY A 53 16.53 -6.18 -5.70
C GLY A 53 16.30 -7.37 -4.77
N GLU A 54 17.19 -7.49 -3.78
CA GLU A 54 17.09 -8.52 -2.74
C GLU A 54 16.70 -7.90 -1.40
N TYR A 55 15.85 -8.61 -0.66
CA TYR A 55 15.51 -8.24 0.71
C TYR A 55 16.72 -8.37 1.64
N SER A 56 16.95 -7.33 2.42
CA SER A 56 17.92 -7.29 3.52
C SER A 56 17.34 -7.89 4.78
N PHE A 57 18.21 -8.13 5.76
CA PHE A 57 17.81 -8.57 7.11
C PHE A 57 16.76 -7.66 7.77
N ASN A 58 16.77 -6.36 7.45
CA ASN A 58 15.86 -5.36 8.03
C ASN A 58 14.53 -5.23 7.29
N TRP A 59 14.24 -6.09 6.31
CA TRP A 59 13.01 -5.98 5.50
C TRP A 59 11.73 -5.95 6.35
N ASN A 60 11.69 -6.77 7.40
CA ASN A 60 10.53 -6.83 8.31
C ASN A 60 10.25 -5.50 9.00
N ASP A 61 11.26 -4.68 9.30
CA ASP A 61 11.04 -3.35 9.91
C ASP A 61 10.30 -2.41 8.95
N TYR A 62 10.65 -2.46 7.67
CA TYR A 62 9.96 -1.69 6.63
C TYR A 62 8.53 -2.19 6.41
N VAL A 63 8.31 -3.51 6.40
CA VAL A 63 6.97 -4.10 6.31
C VAL A 63 6.11 -3.66 7.50
N ASN A 64 6.62 -3.77 8.72
CA ASN A 64 5.91 -3.35 9.93
C ASN A 64 5.55 -1.86 9.90
N ALA A 65 6.46 -1.01 9.42
CA ALA A 65 6.21 0.42 9.27
C ALA A 65 5.10 0.71 8.24
N ILE A 66 5.09 -0.03 7.11
CA ILE A 66 4.04 0.07 6.09
C ILE A 66 2.69 -0.37 6.66
N GLU A 67 2.63 -1.53 7.30
CA GLU A 67 1.39 -2.10 7.84
C GLU A 67 0.81 -1.24 8.95
N THR A 68 1.65 -0.76 9.87
CA THR A 68 1.23 0.16 10.94
C THR A 68 0.63 1.44 10.36
N HIS A 69 1.33 2.05 9.40
CA HIS A 69 0.85 3.27 8.75
C HIS A 69 -0.47 3.05 7.99
N LEU A 70 -0.56 1.99 7.20
CA LEU A 70 -1.77 1.69 6.43
C LEU A 70 -2.95 1.35 7.32
N MET A 71 -2.74 0.63 8.42
CA MET A 71 -3.79 0.33 9.39
C MET A 71 -4.37 1.61 9.99
N GLU A 72 -3.53 2.61 10.29
CA GLU A 72 -4.02 3.93 10.73
C GLU A 72 -4.83 4.65 9.64
N GLU A 73 -4.39 4.58 8.38
CA GLU A 73 -5.15 5.16 7.25
C GLU A 73 -6.51 4.47 7.08
N VAL A 74 -6.56 3.13 7.14
CA VAL A 74 -7.81 2.35 7.02
C VAL A 74 -8.77 2.67 8.17
N ARG A 75 -8.28 2.80 9.40
CA ARG A 75 -9.11 3.14 10.57
C ARG A 75 -9.77 4.53 10.48
N ARG A 76 -9.23 5.44 9.66
CA ARG A 76 -9.80 6.78 9.43
C ARG A 76 -10.90 6.79 8.37
N LEU A 77 -11.06 5.71 7.61
CA LEU A 77 -12.08 5.61 6.57
C LEU A 77 -13.46 5.39 7.19
N ASN A 78 -14.49 5.97 6.57
CA ASN A 78 -15.87 5.65 6.92
C ASN A 78 -16.27 4.25 6.36
N GLU A 79 -17.40 3.73 6.84
CA GLU A 79 -17.88 2.38 6.47
C GLU A 79 -18.06 2.18 4.97
N TYR A 80 -18.52 3.19 4.22
CA TYR A 80 -18.69 3.10 2.77
C TYR A 80 -17.36 3.11 2.04
N GLU A 81 -16.39 3.90 2.50
CA GLU A 81 -15.01 3.87 1.98
C GLU A 81 -14.39 2.49 2.23
N LYS A 82 -14.53 1.95 3.45
CA LYS A 82 -14.05 0.61 3.81
C LYS A 82 -14.68 -0.47 2.95
N PHE A 83 -16.00 -0.48 2.83
CA PHE A 83 -16.72 -1.42 1.97
C PHE A 83 -16.26 -1.34 0.52
N SER A 84 -16.14 -0.13 -0.03
CA SER A 84 -15.69 0.05 -1.42
C SER A 84 -14.27 -0.48 -1.65
N LEU A 85 -13.35 -0.28 -0.71
CA LEU A 85 -11.99 -0.82 -0.78
C LEU A 85 -11.97 -2.33 -0.53
N TRP A 86 -12.79 -2.83 0.38
CA TRP A 86 -12.91 -4.26 0.66
C TRP A 86 -13.36 -5.03 -0.59
N LEU A 87 -14.24 -4.47 -1.42
CA LEU A 87 -14.58 -5.04 -2.73
C LEU A 87 -13.40 -5.15 -3.72
N GLN A 88 -12.22 -4.58 -3.40
CA GLN A 88 -10.98 -4.77 -4.18
C GLN A 88 -10.08 -5.88 -3.61
N THR A 89 -10.40 -6.44 -2.44
CA THR A 89 -9.64 -7.52 -1.80
C THR A 89 -10.04 -8.87 -2.40
N ASP A 90 -9.26 -9.91 -2.15
CA ASP A 90 -9.61 -11.26 -2.61
C ASP A 90 -10.98 -11.69 -2.06
N GLN A 91 -11.29 -11.40 -0.80
CA GLN A 91 -12.57 -11.69 -0.17
C GLN A 91 -13.72 -10.93 -0.84
N GLY A 92 -13.52 -9.63 -1.12
CA GLY A 92 -14.53 -8.82 -1.78
C GLY A 92 -14.76 -9.19 -3.25
N LEU A 93 -13.79 -9.79 -3.93
CA LEU A 93 -13.95 -10.29 -5.29
C LEU A 93 -14.87 -11.53 -5.38
N TYR A 94 -14.98 -12.31 -4.31
CA TYR A 94 -15.87 -13.47 -4.21
C TYR A 94 -17.22 -13.16 -3.55
N TYR A 95 -17.44 -11.92 -3.11
CA TYR A 95 -18.68 -11.52 -2.48
C TYR A 95 -19.83 -11.42 -3.49
N ASP A 96 -20.94 -12.09 -3.17
CA ASP A 96 -22.19 -12.03 -3.94
C ASP A 96 -23.25 -11.24 -3.15
N GLU A 97 -23.66 -10.09 -3.69
CA GLU A 97 -24.70 -9.24 -3.10
C GLU A 97 -26.07 -9.93 -3.04
N GLU A 98 -26.32 -10.93 -3.88
CA GLU A 98 -27.63 -11.60 -3.96
C GLU A 98 -27.93 -12.53 -2.77
N GLU A 99 -26.91 -12.90 -1.99
CA GLU A 99 -27.06 -13.79 -0.82
C GLU A 99 -27.65 -13.09 0.43
N ASN A 100 -27.96 -11.79 0.36
CA ASN A 100 -28.56 -10.97 1.44
C ASN A 100 -27.78 -10.92 2.77
N GLU A 101 -26.52 -11.34 2.81
CA GLU A 101 -25.67 -11.21 3.97
C GLU A 101 -24.81 -9.94 3.87
N THR A 102 -24.83 -9.10 4.91
CA THR A 102 -23.87 -7.99 5.00
C THR A 102 -22.51 -8.59 5.33
N PRO A 103 -21.47 -8.39 4.49
CA PRO A 103 -20.19 -9.03 4.73
C PRO A 103 -19.51 -8.42 5.96
N GLU A 104 -18.80 -9.26 6.70
CA GLU A 104 -17.91 -8.79 7.74
C GLU A 104 -16.65 -8.21 7.10
N ILE A 105 -16.44 -6.90 7.26
CA ILE A 105 -15.32 -6.18 6.68
C ILE A 105 -14.21 -6.08 7.72
N TYR A 106 -13.08 -6.72 7.43
CA TYR A 106 -11.88 -6.64 8.25
C TYR A 106 -10.93 -5.56 7.71
N ASP A 107 -10.44 -4.69 8.60
CA ASP A 107 -9.49 -3.62 8.23
C ASP A 107 -8.17 -4.21 7.70
N GLU A 108 -7.79 -5.39 8.18
CA GLU A 108 -6.63 -6.17 7.74
C GLU A 108 -6.68 -6.51 6.25
N ASP A 109 -7.84 -6.91 5.73
CA ASP A 109 -7.99 -7.26 4.31
C ASP A 109 -7.70 -6.04 3.42
N ILE A 110 -8.26 -4.89 3.80
CA ILE A 110 -8.06 -3.62 3.10
C ILE A 110 -6.59 -3.18 3.21
N MET A 111 -6.00 -3.31 4.40
CA MET A 111 -4.59 -2.99 4.64
C MET A 111 -3.67 -3.84 3.76
N TYR A 112 -3.90 -5.16 3.67
CA TYR A 112 -3.10 -6.04 2.83
C TYR A 112 -3.27 -5.72 1.34
N TYR A 113 -4.48 -5.39 0.89
CA TYR A 113 -4.71 -4.90 -0.46
C TYR A 113 -3.90 -3.62 -0.74
N LEU A 114 -3.98 -2.61 0.14
CA LEU A 114 -3.23 -1.36 0.00
C LEU A 114 -1.71 -1.58 0.05
N LYS A 115 -1.22 -2.51 0.89
CA LYS A 115 0.18 -2.91 0.94
C LYS A 115 0.64 -3.48 -0.39
N SER A 116 -0.19 -4.32 -1.02
CA SER A 116 0.10 -4.86 -2.36
C SER A 116 0.23 -3.75 -3.41
N GLU A 117 -0.61 -2.71 -3.33
CA GLU A 117 -0.52 -1.55 -4.22
C GLU A 117 0.74 -0.72 -3.97
N ILE A 118 1.15 -0.56 -2.71
CA ILE A 118 2.44 0.07 -2.35
C ILE A 118 3.60 -0.73 -2.93
N PHE A 119 3.61 -2.06 -2.80
CA PHE A 119 4.66 -2.91 -3.35
C PHE A 119 4.71 -2.84 -4.87
N LYS A 120 3.56 -2.83 -5.55
CA LYS A 120 3.49 -2.60 -7.01
C LYS A 120 4.08 -1.24 -7.38
N LYS A 121 3.82 -0.18 -6.61
CA LYS A 121 4.44 1.14 -6.85
C LYS A 121 5.93 1.12 -6.60
N ALA A 122 6.39 0.49 -5.52
CA ALA A 122 7.80 0.36 -5.19
C ALA A 122 8.57 -0.38 -6.28
N GLY A 123 8.05 -1.52 -6.77
CA GLY A 123 8.67 -2.31 -7.83
C GLY A 123 8.79 -1.58 -9.17
N ASN A 124 7.96 -0.58 -9.42
CA ASN A 124 7.97 0.22 -10.65
C ASN A 124 8.63 1.60 -10.48
N TRP A 125 9.12 1.93 -9.28
CA TRP A 125 9.62 3.28 -8.98
C TRP A 125 11.08 3.43 -9.36
N SER A 126 11.44 4.45 -10.13
CA SER A 126 12.84 4.70 -10.50
C SER A 126 13.24 6.14 -10.28
N ASN A 127 14.38 6.34 -9.64
CA ASN A 127 15.08 7.61 -9.56
C ASN A 127 16.60 7.37 -9.64
N GLU A 128 17.38 8.45 -9.72
CA GLU A 128 18.84 8.34 -9.86
C GLU A 128 19.50 7.57 -8.71
N ARG A 129 19.00 7.70 -7.48
CA ARG A 129 19.58 7.06 -6.29
C ARG A 129 19.33 5.57 -6.30
N ILE A 130 18.09 5.16 -6.61
CA ILE A 130 17.70 3.76 -6.72
C ILE A 130 18.49 3.06 -7.83
N ARG A 131 18.61 3.69 -9.01
CA ARG A 131 19.40 3.12 -10.12
C ARG A 131 20.87 2.93 -9.73
N LYS A 132 21.49 3.94 -9.11
CA LYS A 132 22.87 3.85 -8.63
C LYS A 132 23.08 2.77 -7.58
N TYR A 133 22.06 2.47 -6.77
CA TYR A 133 22.13 1.41 -5.77
C TYR A 133 22.02 0.02 -6.40
N LEU A 134 21.08 -0.16 -7.33
CA LEU A 134 20.79 -1.47 -7.92
C LEU A 134 21.79 -1.91 -9.01
N GLY A 135 22.58 -0.98 -9.57
CA GLY A 135 23.54 -1.24 -10.65
C GLY A 135 23.05 -0.75 -11.99
#